data_AF-A0A442WRX4-F1
#
_entry.id   AF-A0A442WRX4-F1
#
_cell.length_a   1.000
_cell.length_b   1.000
_cell.length_c   1.000
_cell.angle_alpha   90.00
_cell.angle_beta   90.00
_cell.angle_gamma   90.00
#
_symmetry.space_group_name_H-M   'P 1'
#
loop_
_entity.id
_entity.type
_entity.pdbx_description
1 polymer ?
#
loop_
_entity_poly.entity_id
_entity_poly.type
_entity_poly.pdbx_seq_one_letter_code
_entity_poly.pdbx_strand_id
1 'polypeptide(L)' 'MAPDNGEKDVFVHASTLARSGLSVLVEGQKVVVECGQGKKGLEVRSIRLA' A
#
# COMPACT_ATOMS: atom_id res chain seq x y z
N MET A 1 -1.19 -16.37 -1.77
CA MET A 1 -0.61 -16.19 -3.13
C MET A 1 -0.31 -14.71 -3.28
N ALA A 2 0.98 -14.35 -3.33
CA ALA A 2 1.43 -13.00 -3.65
C ALA A 2 1.09 -12.66 -5.11
N PRO A 3 0.87 -11.39 -5.50
CA PRO A 3 0.44 -11.07 -6.84
C PRO A 3 1.55 -11.30 -7.89
N ASP A 4 1.10 -11.77 -9.05
CA ASP A 4 1.85 -12.34 -10.19
C ASP A 4 2.85 -11.42 -10.94
N ASN A 5 3.27 -10.27 -10.42
CA ASN A 5 3.87 -9.24 -11.29
C ASN A 5 5.22 -8.64 -10.87
N GLY A 6 6.06 -9.38 -10.14
CA GLY A 6 7.43 -8.95 -9.84
C GLY A 6 7.43 -7.68 -8.98
N GLU A 7 6.58 -7.69 -7.97
CA GLU A 7 6.25 -6.51 -7.17
C GLU A 7 7.48 -6.04 -6.41
N LYS A 8 7.94 -4.82 -6.72
CA LYS A 8 8.83 -4.11 -5.81
C LYS A 8 8.13 -4.05 -4.45
N ASP A 9 8.79 -4.52 -3.39
CA ASP A 9 8.30 -4.33 -2.03
C ASP A 9 8.12 -2.82 -1.78
N VAL A 10 6.86 -2.36 -1.72
CA VAL A 10 6.54 -0.98 -1.40
C VAL A 10 6.20 -0.90 0.07
N PHE A 11 6.88 -0.01 0.78
CA PHE A 11 6.62 0.17 2.20
C PHE A 11 5.33 0.98 2.40
N VAL A 12 4.36 0.39 3.10
CA VAL A 12 3.13 1.06 3.53
C VAL A 12 3.30 1.49 4.98
N HIS A 13 3.23 2.80 5.23
CA HIS A 13 3.25 3.31 6.60
C HIS A 13 1.86 3.12 7.23
N ALA A 14 1.79 2.67 8.49
CA ALA A 14 0.51 2.48 9.20
C ALA A 14 -0.32 3.77 9.28
N SER A 15 0.34 4.93 9.29
CA SER A 15 -0.31 6.25 9.19
C SER A 15 -1.10 6.43 7.88
N THR A 16 -0.65 5.84 6.78
CA THR A 16 -1.32 5.91 5.47
C THR A 16 -2.62 5.11 5.49
N LEU A 17 -2.63 3.95 6.16
CA LEU A 17 -3.85 3.17 6.40
C LEU A 17 -4.85 3.97 7.24
N ALA A 18 -4.41 4.49 8.39
CA ALA A 18 -5.25 5.30 9.25
C ALA A 18 -5.86 6.53 8.52
N ARG A 19 -5.08 7.20 7.67
CA ARG A 19 -5.55 8.34 6.85
C ARG A 19 -6.62 7.94 5.82
N SER A 20 -6.55 6.71 5.31
CA SER A 20 -7.57 6.18 4.39
C SER A 20 -8.85 5.71 5.11
N GLY A 21 -8.88 5.75 6.45
CA GLY A 21 -9.96 5.15 7.23
C GLY A 21 -9.91 3.62 7.30
N LEU A 22 -8.81 3.01 6.81
CA LEU A 22 -8.57 1.58 6.90
C LEU A 22 -7.75 1.28 8.14
N SER A 23 -8.28 0.45 9.04
CA SER A 23 -7.55 0.02 10.24
C SER A 23 -6.72 -1.24 9.99
N VAL A 24 -7.15 -2.10 9.06
CA VAL A 24 -6.44 -3.33 8.72
C VAL A 24 -6.65 -3.67 7.24
N LEU A 25 -5.64 -4.26 6.63
CA LEU A 25 -5.76 -4.95 5.35
C LEU A 25 -5.80 -6.45 5.63
N VAL A 26 -6.77 -7.13 5.04
CA VAL A 26 -6.85 -8.59 5.14
C VAL A 26 -6.04 -9.20 3.99
N GLU A 27 -5.38 -10.34 4.23
CA GLU A 27 -4.69 -11.06 3.16
C GLU A 27 -5.66 -11.40 2.01
N GLY A 28 -5.25 -11.14 0.77
CA GLY A 28 -6.09 -11.31 -0.41
C GLY A 28 -7.06 -10.16 -0.70
N GLN A 29 -7.10 -9.13 0.15
CA GLN A 29 -7.88 -7.92 -0.11
C GLN A 29 -7.23 -7.10 -1.23
N LYS A 30 -7.98 -6.87 -2.31
CA LYS A 30 -7.53 -6.02 -3.41
C LYS A 30 -7.64 -4.55 -3.00
N VAL A 31 -6.53 -3.84 -3.16
CA VAL A 31 -6.44 -2.41 -2.85
C VAL A 31 -5.69 -1.69 -3.94
N VAL A 32 -6.08 -0.45 -4.16
CA VAL A 32 -5.36 0.48 -5.03
C VAL A 32 -4.48 1.35 -4.16
N VAL A 33 -3.18 1.29 -4.41
CA VAL A 33 -2.17 2.12 -3.74
C VAL A 33 -1.60 3.13 -4.74
N GLU A 34 -1.43 4.37 -4.28
CA GLU A 34 -0.68 5.38 -5.00
C GLU A 34 0.69 5.51 -4.35
N CYS A 35 1.73 5.04 -5.06
CA CYS A 35 3.11 5.14 -4.62
C CYS A 35 3.82 6.36 -5.22
N GLY A 36 4.72 6.95 -4.46
CA GLY A 36 5.58 8.04 -4.92
C GLY A 36 7.03 7.85 -4.49
N GLN A 37 7.94 8.55 -5.16
CA GLN A 37 9.33 8.65 -4.71
C GLN A 37 9.38 9.49 -3.43
N GLY A 38 9.97 8.95 -2.37
CA GLY A 38 10.28 9.73 -1.18
C GLY A 38 11.65 9.39 -0.62
N LYS A 39 11.89 9.78 0.64
CA LYS A 39 13.27 9.87 1.18
C LYS A 39 13.99 8.51 1.28
N LYS A 40 13.24 7.41 1.36
CA LYS A 40 13.78 6.05 1.50
C LYS A 40 13.53 5.15 0.27
N GLY A 41 13.00 5.70 -0.82
CA GLY A 41 12.63 4.94 -2.01
C GLY A 41 11.14 5.08 -2.34
N LEU A 42 10.56 4.05 -2.95
CA LEU A 42 9.13 4.00 -3.24
C LEU A 42 8.34 3.88 -1.93
N GLU A 43 7.46 4.84 -1.66
CA GLU A 43 6.58 4.85 -0.49
C GLU A 43 5.12 5.06 -0.88
N VAL A 44 4.19 4.44 -0.15
CA VAL A 44 2.75 4.60 -0.39
C VAL A 44 2.24 5.92 0.19
N ARG A 45 1.69 6.78 -0.68
CA ARG A 45 1.10 8.08 -0.33
C ARG A 45 -0.39 7.99 0.00
N SER A 46 -1.10 7.13 -0.72
CA SER A 46 -2.54 6.92 -0.56
C SER A 46 -2.88 5.46 -0.77
N ILE A 47 -3.87 4.96 -0.04
CA ILE A 47 -4.42 3.62 -0.22
C ILE A 47 -5.93 3.68 -0.17
N ARG A 48 -6.59 2.90 -1.03
CA ARG A 48 -8.04 2.81 -1.14
C ARG A 48 -8.43 1.37 -1.48
N LEU A 49 -9.64 0.96 -1.13
CA LEU A 49 -10.18 -0.32 -1.59
C LEU A 49 -10.40 -0.26 -3.10
N ALA A 50 -10.09 -1.36 -3.79
CA ALA A 50 -10.34 -1.52 -5.22
C ALA A 50 -11.81 -1.84 -5.50
#